data_AF-A0A954U805-F1
#
_entry.id   AF-A0A954U805-F1
#
_cell.length_a   1.000
_cell.length_b   1.000
_cell.length_c   1.000
_cell.angle_alpha   90.00
_cell.angle_beta   90.00
_cell.angle_gamma   90.00
#
_symmetry.space_group_name_H-M   'P 1'
#
loop_
_entity.id
_entity.type
_entity.pdbx_description
1 polymer ?
#
loop_
_entity_poly.entity_id
_entity_poly.type
_entity_poly.pdbx_seq_one_letter_code
_entity_poly.pdbx_strand_id
1 'polypeptide(L)'
;MSVVPRAARPTRFDRPARPLGEQLVDAHIISQAELESALAMQSQRGMRIGELLMELGIVDEETLLPFIEQQLGVPAVRLREGLLDPTAVKVIPRALAERLHVVRMFLVGGAPRSERL
;
A
#
# COMPACT_ATOMS: atom_id res chain seq x y z
N MET A 1 -29.47 -11.11 3.32
CA MET A 1 -28.38 -11.18 2.32
C MET A 1 -27.83 -9.77 2.14
N SER A 2 -26.70 -9.42 2.76
CA SER A 2 -26.10 -8.10 2.63
C SER A 2 -25.24 -8.08 1.36
N VAL A 3 -25.70 -7.37 0.33
CA VAL A 3 -24.92 -7.11 -0.87
C VAL A 3 -23.87 -6.07 -0.48
N VAL A 4 -22.62 -6.50 -0.34
CA VAL A 4 -21.50 -5.56 -0.16
C VAL A 4 -21.43 -4.69 -1.41
N PRO A 5 -21.59 -3.36 -1.30
CA PRO A 5 -21.57 -2.50 -2.47
C PRO A 5 -20.20 -2.59 -3.13
N ARG A 6 -20.18 -2.85 -4.45
CA ARG A 6 -18.96 -2.89 -5.25
C ARG A 6 -18.37 -1.49 -5.30
N ALA A 7 -17.43 -1.20 -4.41
CA ALA A 7 -16.68 0.06 -4.41
C ALA A 7 -16.17 0.35 -5.84
N ALA A 8 -16.40 1.58 -6.30
CA ALA A 8 -16.02 2.04 -7.62
C ALA A 8 -14.52 1.78 -7.85
N ARG A 9 -14.15 1.29 -9.03
CA ARG A 9 -12.74 1.09 -9.41
C ARG A 9 -12.04 2.45 -9.39
N PRO A 10 -11.02 2.69 -8.55
CA PRO A 10 -10.18 3.86 -8.69
C PRO A 10 -9.32 3.69 -9.94
N THR A 11 -9.83 4.12 -11.10
CA THR A 11 -9.06 4.26 -12.33
C THR A 11 -8.66 5.73 -12.46
N ARG A 12 -7.53 6.12 -11.87
CA ARG A 12 -6.73 7.31 -12.24
C ARG A 12 -5.45 7.33 -11.41
N PHE A 13 -4.35 6.81 -11.99
CA PHE A 13 -2.98 6.98 -11.49
C PHE A 13 -2.28 8.22 -12.09
N ASP A 14 -3.03 9.08 -12.82
CA ASP A 14 -2.47 10.12 -13.71
C ASP A 14 -2.45 11.55 -13.14
N ARG A 15 -2.73 11.75 -11.85
CA ARG A 15 -2.37 13.01 -11.19
C ARG A 15 -1.10 12.76 -10.39
N PRO A 16 -0.10 13.66 -10.42
CA PRO A 16 0.96 13.60 -9.41
C PRO A 16 0.27 13.78 -8.06
N ALA A 17 0.03 12.66 -7.38
CA ALA A 17 -0.45 12.69 -6.02
C ALA A 17 0.59 13.49 -5.24
N ARG A 18 0.11 14.49 -4.48
CA ARG A 18 0.98 15.42 -3.77
C ARG A 18 2.04 14.65 -2.96
N PRO A 19 3.31 15.08 -2.91
CA PRO A 19 4.35 14.32 -2.22
C PRO A 19 3.98 13.98 -0.77
N LEU A 20 4.24 12.74 -0.36
CA LEU A 20 3.87 12.26 0.98
C LEU A 20 4.41 13.17 2.09
N GLY A 21 5.66 13.61 1.98
CA GLY A 21 6.28 14.52 2.95
C GLY A 21 5.54 15.84 3.11
N GLU A 22 5.11 16.46 2.01
CA GLU A 22 4.31 17.70 2.08
C GLU A 22 2.95 17.47 2.73
N GLN A 23 2.30 16.33 2.46
CA GLN A 23 1.03 16.00 3.10
C GLN A 23 1.18 15.87 4.63
N LEU A 24 2.30 15.29 5.10
CA LEU A 24 2.60 15.16 6.52
C LEU A 24 2.90 16.51 7.18
N VAL A 25 3.57 17.43 6.46
CA VAL A 25 3.81 18.81 6.94
C VAL A 25 2.51 19.59 7.04
N ASP A 26 1.67 19.54 6.01
CA ASP A 26 0.36 20.21 6.01
C ASP A 26 -0.55 19.70 7.15
N ALA A 27 -0.47 18.41 7.46
CA ALA A 27 -1.18 17.78 8.56
C ALA A 27 -0.55 18.06 9.94
N HIS A 28 0.54 18.82 10.01
CA HIS A 28 1.28 19.14 11.23
C HIS A 28 1.81 17.89 11.97
N ILE A 29 2.02 16.79 11.24
CA ILE A 29 2.58 15.54 11.78
C ILE A 29 4.10 15.64 11.88
N ILE A 30 4.72 16.30 10.89
CA ILE A 30 6.15 16.60 10.88
C ILE A 30 6.34 18.10 10.60
N SER A 31 7.42 18.65 11.12
CA SER A 31 7.86 20.00 10.77
C SER A 31 8.58 20.02 9.41
N GLN A 32 8.64 21.21 8.81
CA GLN A 32 9.41 21.43 7.59
C GLN A 32 10.90 21.06 7.76
N ALA A 33 11.47 21.33 8.94
CA ALA A 33 12.87 21.00 9.25
C ALA A 33 13.10 19.48 9.34
N GLU A 34 12.17 18.73 9.93
CA GLU A 34 12.23 17.26 9.97
C GLU A 34 12.10 16.66 8.58
N LEU A 35 11.23 17.21 7.73
CA LEU A 35 11.11 16.78 6.34
C LEU A 35 12.41 17.01 5.56
N GLU A 36 13.02 18.18 5.69
CA GLU A 36 14.30 18.50 5.02
C GLU A 36 15.44 17.58 5.48
N SER A 37 15.54 17.34 6.78
CA SER A 37 16.51 16.41 7.35
C SER A 37 16.30 14.98 6.83
N ALA A 38 15.05 14.51 6.82
CA ALA A 38 14.70 13.20 6.31
C ALA A 38 14.99 13.07 4.80
N LEU A 39 14.70 14.09 3.98
CA LEU A 39 15.01 14.07 2.54
C LEU A 39 16.52 14.01 2.27
N ALA A 40 17.33 14.72 3.05
CA ALA A 40 18.79 14.65 2.95
C ALA A 40 19.29 13.21 3.24
N MET A 41 18.80 12.60 4.31
CA MET A 41 19.13 11.21 4.67
C MET A 41 18.59 10.20 3.65
N GLN A 42 17.39 10.44 3.10
CA GLN A 42 16.76 9.60 2.09
C GLN A 42 17.65 9.47 0.85
N SER A 43 18.20 10.59 0.38
CA SER A 43 19.08 10.62 -0.80
C SER A 43 20.35 9.78 -0.60
N GLN A 44 20.85 9.70 0.62
CA GLN A 44 22.06 8.93 0.96
C GLN A 44 21.77 7.43 1.09
N ARG A 45 20.58 7.08 1.59
CA ARG A 45 20.20 5.69 1.89
C ARG A 45 19.41 4.99 0.78
N GLY A 46 18.88 5.73 -0.19
CA GLY A 46 18.07 5.18 -1.28
C GLY A 46 16.72 4.59 -0.83
N MET A 47 16.21 5.04 0.32
CA MET A 47 14.96 4.53 0.93
C MET A 47 13.74 5.36 0.51
N ARG A 48 12.53 4.87 0.79
CA ARG A 48 11.32 5.69 0.65
C ARG A 48 11.21 6.63 1.86
N ILE A 49 10.74 7.85 1.64
CA ILE A 49 10.63 8.86 2.71
C ILE A 49 9.76 8.37 3.88
N GLY A 50 8.64 7.70 3.59
CA GLY A 50 7.78 7.13 4.64
C GLY A 50 8.46 6.03 5.45
N GLU A 51 9.24 5.15 4.80
CA GLU A 51 10.02 4.11 5.49
C GLU A 51 11.06 4.73 6.41
N LEU A 52 11.76 5.76 5.91
CA LEU A 52 12.77 6.47 6.70
C LEU A 52 12.13 7.19 7.90
N LEU A 53 11.00 7.89 7.72
CA LEU A 53 10.31 8.56 8.82
C LEU A 53 9.84 7.57 9.90
N MET A 54 9.42 6.36 9.51
CA MET A 54 9.11 5.27 10.45
C MET A 54 10.36 4.73 11.15
N GLU A 55 11.46 4.52 10.42
CA GLU A 55 12.73 4.05 11.00
C GLU A 55 13.29 5.04 12.02
N LEU A 56 13.14 6.35 11.75
CA LEU A 56 13.54 7.43 12.66
C LEU A 56 12.60 7.60 13.86
N GLY A 57 11.47 6.88 13.90
CA GLY A 57 10.46 6.99 14.96
C GLY A 57 9.70 8.32 14.95
N ILE A 58 9.76 9.07 13.86
CA ILE A 58 9.07 10.36 13.69
C ILE A 58 7.58 10.13 13.44
N VAL A 59 7.24 9.07 12.70
CA VAL A 59 5.86 8.65 12.43
C VAL A 59 5.71 7.15 12.67
N ASP A 60 4.52 6.71 13.07
CA ASP A 60 4.19 5.29 13.14
C ASP A 60 3.37 4.85 11.93
N GLU A 61 3.16 3.53 11.82
CA GLU A 61 2.37 2.95 10.73
C GLU A 61 0.92 3.46 10.75
N GLU A 62 0.31 3.59 11.93
CA GLU A 62 -1.09 4.03 12.06
C GLU A 62 -1.29 5.47 11.57
N THR A 63 -0.29 6.33 11.78
CA THR A 63 -0.29 7.72 11.31
C THR A 63 0.00 7.80 9.82
N LEU A 64 0.90 6.96 9.29
CA LEU A 64 1.32 7.03 7.88
C LEU A 64 0.29 6.40 6.92
N LEU A 65 -0.40 5.35 7.36
CA LEU A 65 -1.28 4.53 6.52
C LEU A 65 -2.38 5.34 5.79
N PRO A 66 -3.11 6.26 6.45
CA PRO A 66 -4.17 7.04 5.79
C PRO A 66 -3.65 7.92 4.65
N PHE A 67 -2.43 8.44 4.77
CA PHE A 67 -1.79 9.24 3.72
C PHE A 67 -1.43 8.38 2.51
N ILE A 68 -0.96 7.15 2.75
CA ILE A 68 -0.66 6.19 1.69
C ILE A 68 -1.96 5.77 0.97
N GLU A 69 -3.03 5.49 1.72
CA GLU A 69 -4.35 5.18 1.15
C GLU A 69 -4.87 6.31 0.26
N GLN A 70 -4.77 7.55 0.74
CA GLN A 70 -5.16 8.74 -0.01
C GLN A 70 -4.31 8.90 -1.28
N GLN A 71 -3.00 8.68 -1.19
CA GLN A 71 -2.08 8.82 -2.32
C GLN A 71 -2.32 7.75 -3.40
N LEU A 72 -2.61 6.51 -3.00
CA LEU A 72 -2.81 5.38 -3.90
C LEU A 72 -4.27 5.21 -4.34
N GLY A 73 -5.22 5.86 -3.65
CA GLY A 73 -6.65 5.74 -3.90
C GLY A 73 -7.21 4.33 -3.59
N VAL A 74 -6.53 3.54 -2.78
CA VAL A 74 -6.94 2.19 -2.39
C VAL A 74 -6.89 2.02 -0.87
N PRO A 75 -7.85 1.32 -0.26
CA PRO A 75 -7.84 1.08 1.17
C PRO A 75 -6.73 0.08 1.53
N ALA A 76 -6.07 0.34 2.64
CA ALA A 76 -5.14 -0.56 3.29
C ALA A 76 -5.90 -1.69 3.97
N VAL A 77 -5.23 -2.83 4.11
CA VAL A 77 -5.79 -4.02 4.75
C VAL A 77 -4.78 -4.55 5.74
N ARG A 78 -5.16 -4.62 7.02
CA ARG A 78 -4.38 -5.34 8.03
C ARG A 78 -4.52 -6.85 7.80
N LEU A 79 -3.42 -7.50 7.43
CA LEU A 79 -3.37 -8.94 7.27
C LEU A 79 -3.57 -9.63 8.61
N ARG A 80 -4.40 -10.67 8.62
CA ARG A 80 -4.67 -11.51 9.79
C ARG A 80 -4.87 -12.95 9.36
N GLU A 81 -4.71 -13.88 10.29
CA GLU A 81 -5.00 -15.29 10.04
C GLU A 81 -6.44 -15.49 9.54
N GLY A 82 -6.61 -16.43 8.60
CA GLY A 82 -7.90 -16.71 7.98
C GLY A 82 -8.38 -15.68 6.94
N LEU A 83 -7.63 -14.58 6.70
CA LEU A 83 -8.00 -13.59 5.69
C LEU A 83 -7.65 -14.02 4.25
N LEU A 84 -6.71 -14.95 4.08
CA LEU A 84 -6.24 -15.37 2.75
C LEU A 84 -6.91 -16.68 2.33
N ASP A 85 -7.34 -16.76 1.08
CA ASP A 85 -7.77 -18.01 0.45
C ASP A 85 -6.55 -18.82 0.01
N PRO A 86 -6.27 -19.99 0.60
CA PRO A 86 -5.11 -20.81 0.25
C PRO A 86 -5.08 -21.25 -1.21
N THR A 87 -6.25 -21.34 -1.86
CA THR A 87 -6.34 -21.70 -3.27
C THR A 87 -5.96 -20.53 -4.18
N ALA A 88 -6.26 -19.29 -3.78
CA ALA A 88 -5.91 -18.08 -4.53
C ALA A 88 -4.40 -17.80 -4.52
N VAL A 89 -3.70 -18.09 -3.42
CA VAL A 89 -2.26 -17.84 -3.28
C VAL A 89 -1.45 -18.57 -4.37
N LYS A 90 -1.88 -19.77 -4.78
CA LYS A 90 -1.17 -20.60 -5.78
C LYS A 90 -1.16 -20.01 -7.19
N VAL A 91 -1.96 -18.98 -7.46
CA VAL A 91 -2.08 -18.40 -8.80
C VAL A 91 -0.86 -17.56 -9.18
N ILE A 92 -0.18 -16.96 -8.21
CA ILE A 92 1.04 -16.17 -8.44
C ILE A 92 2.24 -17.03 -8.06
N PRO A 93 3.19 -17.31 -8.97
CA PRO A 93 4.41 -18.04 -8.63
C PRO A 93 5.17 -17.35 -7.49
N ARG A 94 5.69 -18.13 -6.54
CA ARG A 94 6.36 -17.62 -5.34
C ARG A 94 7.43 -16.56 -5.64
N ALA A 95 8.35 -16.86 -6.57
CA ALA A 95 9.43 -15.94 -6.93
C ALA A 95 8.91 -14.58 -7.44
N LEU A 96 7.75 -14.57 -8.13
CA LEU A 96 7.13 -13.33 -8.60
C LEU A 96 6.44 -12.59 -7.45
N ALA A 97 5.74 -13.31 -6.58
CA ALA A 97 5.09 -12.76 -5.39
C ALA A 97 6.12 -12.06 -4.47
N GLU A 98 7.25 -12.72 -4.20
CA GLU A 98 8.35 -12.18 -3.39
C GLU A 98 9.00 -10.97 -4.06
N ARG A 99 9.34 -11.07 -5.34
CA ARG A 99 10.01 -9.98 -6.07
C ARG A 99 9.15 -8.72 -6.15
N LEU A 100 7.84 -8.88 -6.35
CA LEU A 100 6.90 -7.75 -6.46
C LEU A 100 6.27 -7.33 -5.13
N HIS A 101 6.56 -8.04 -4.03
CA HIS A 101 5.94 -7.83 -2.72
C HIS A 101 4.41 -7.85 -2.79
N VAL A 102 3.86 -8.85 -3.49
CA VAL A 102 2.41 -9.02 -3.68
C VAL A 102 1.95 -10.36 -3.15
N VAL A 103 0.75 -10.39 -2.58
CA VAL A 103 0.05 -11.63 -2.21
C VAL A 103 -1.37 -11.58 -2.73
N ARG A 104 -1.83 -12.67 -3.34
CA ARG A 104 -3.22 -12.78 -3.77
C ARG A 104 -4.09 -13.17 -2.58
N MET A 105 -5.07 -12.33 -2.25
CA MET A 105 -5.97 -12.57 -1.12
C MET A 105 -7.16 -13.46 -1.50
N PHE A 106 -7.82 -13.13 -2.62
CA PHE A 106 -9.07 -13.78 -3.04
C PHE A 106 -9.16 -13.95 -4.56
N LEU A 107 -10.01 -14.89 -4.98
CA LEU A 107 -10.49 -15.01 -6.36
C LEU A 107 -11.94 -14.49 -6.43
N VAL A 108 -12.13 -13.31 -7.01
CA VAL A 108 -13.46 -12.71 -7.18
C VAL A 108 -13.89 -12.83 -8.64
N GLY A 109 -14.81 -13.75 -8.91
CA GLY A 109 -15.40 -13.98 -10.23
C GLY A 109 -14.62 -14.99 -11.08
N GLY A 110 -15.07 -16.25 -11.04
CA GLY A 110 -14.69 -17.32 -11.96
C GLY A 110 -13.39 -18.03 -11.61
N ALA A 111 -13.49 -19.30 -11.23
CA ALA A 111 -12.38 -20.23 -11.27
C ALA A 111 -11.62 -20.12 -12.60
N PRO A 112 -10.30 -20.40 -12.64
CA PRO A 112 -9.67 -20.70 -13.92
C PRO A 112 -10.50 -21.80 -14.58
N ARG A 113 -10.96 -21.56 -15.82
CA ARG A 113 -11.61 -22.59 -16.63
C ARG A 113 -10.56 -23.66 -16.97
N SER A 114 -10.25 -24.53 -16.02
CA SER A 114 -9.63 -25.82 -16.31
C SER A 114 -10.76 -26.83 -16.39
N GLU A 115 -11.29 -27.00 -17.60
CA GLU A 115 -11.91 -28.20 -18.16
C GLU A 115 -12.70 -27.81 -19.42
N ARG A 116 -12.06 -27.93 -20.58
CA ARG A 116 -12.73 -28.46 -21.76
C ARG A 116 -11.71 -29.27 -22.55
N LEU A 117 -11.83 -30.58 -22.36
CA LEU A 117 -11.40 -31.72 -23.18
C LEU A 117 -9.90 -32.03 -23.18
#